data_AF-W1IQU5-F1
#
_entry.id   AF-W1IQU5-F1
#
_cell.length_a   1.000
_cell.length_b   1.000
_cell.length_c   1.000
_cell.angle_alpha   90.00
_cell.angle_beta   90.00
_cell.angle_gamma   90.00
#
_symmetry.space_group_name_H-M   'P 1'
#
loop_
_entity.id
_entity.type
_entity.pdbx_description
1 polymer ?
#
loop_
_entity_poly.entity_id
_entity_poly.type
_entity_poly.pdbx_seq_one_letter_code
_entity_poly.pdbx_strand_id
1 'polypeptide(L)'
;MQPRYGNPPHIMLAAHWGAIGQNGAVHFATMPPKTVGENQMNAQQFNQCFPIGHSFVYQPNKFLRGGRLVRTIERAQDLTNMTVVEISTEPYLVRIEHLTPA
;
A
#
# COMPACT_ATOMS: atom_id res chain seq x y z
N MET A 1 30.78 13.36 43.72
CA MET A 1 30.12 12.19 43.10
C MET A 1 29.14 12.74 42.08
N GLN A 2 29.48 12.65 40.79
CA GLN A 2 28.76 13.30 39.68
C GLN A 2 27.65 12.38 39.13
N PRO A 3 26.58 12.95 38.51
CA PRO A 3 25.42 12.21 38.03
C PRO A 3 25.70 11.47 36.70
N ARG A 4 25.12 10.28 36.53
CA ARG A 4 25.18 9.53 35.26
C ARG A 4 24.08 9.98 34.31
N TYR A 5 24.44 10.87 33.39
CA TYR A 5 23.75 11.01 32.10
C TYR A 5 24.20 9.87 31.18
N GLY A 6 23.26 9.15 30.57
CA GLY A 6 23.58 8.04 29.65
C GLY A 6 22.61 7.97 28.49
N ASN A 7 22.91 8.67 27.39
CA ASN A 7 23.31 8.12 26.06
C ASN A 7 23.25 9.28 25.02
N PRO A 8 24.33 9.59 24.27
CA PRO A 8 24.40 10.77 23.40
C PRO A 8 23.76 10.55 22.00
N PRO A 9 23.49 11.63 21.24
CA PRO A 9 22.98 11.55 19.87
C PRO A 9 24.10 11.17 18.88
N HIS A 10 23.93 10.08 18.13
CA HIS A 10 24.72 9.80 16.91
C HIS A 10 23.81 10.01 15.69
N ILE A 11 23.92 11.16 15.02
CA ILE A 11 24.67 11.35 13.77
C ILE A 11 23.93 10.76 12.56
N MET A 12 23.43 11.66 11.71
CA MET A 12 23.03 11.35 10.34
C MET A 12 24.20 10.71 9.59
N LEU A 13 23.97 9.52 9.03
CA LEU A 13 24.78 9.03 7.92
C LEU A 13 23.94 9.14 6.66
N ALA A 14 24.18 10.21 5.90
CA ALA A 14 23.76 10.28 4.52
C ALA A 14 24.45 9.15 3.76
N ALA A 15 23.69 8.12 3.38
CA ALA A 15 24.16 7.15 2.40
C ALA A 15 24.12 7.85 1.03
N HIS A 16 25.24 8.45 0.63
CA HIS A 16 25.45 8.77 -0.77
C HIS A 16 25.56 7.44 -1.52
N TRP A 17 24.66 7.20 -2.47
CA TRP A 17 24.87 6.19 -3.48
C TRP A 17 24.49 6.79 -4.82
N GLY A 18 25.51 7.19 -5.58
CA GLY A 18 25.38 7.24 -7.03
C GLY A 18 25.27 5.80 -7.52
N ALA A 19 24.13 5.41 -8.07
CA ALA A 19 24.01 4.20 -8.87
C ALA A 19 24.05 4.63 -10.34
N ILE A 20 25.18 4.37 -11.00
CA ILE A 20 25.28 4.43 -12.46
C ILE A 20 24.61 3.17 -12.97
N GLY A 21 23.38 3.29 -13.48
CA GLY A 21 22.78 2.24 -14.29
C GLY A 21 23.48 2.19 -15.64
N GLN A 22 24.17 1.09 -15.94
CA GLN A 22 24.46 0.74 -17.32
C GLN A 22 23.09 0.53 -18.00
N ASN A 23 22.85 1.20 -19.14
CA ASN A 23 21.62 1.13 -19.96
C ASN A 23 20.51 2.15 -19.62
N GLY A 24 20.81 3.45 -19.66
CA GLY A 24 19.97 4.52 -20.26
C GLY A 24 18.43 4.54 -20.13
N ALA A 25 17.82 3.82 -19.20
CA ALA A 25 16.38 3.72 -19.03
C ALA A 25 15.95 4.61 -17.86
N VAL A 26 15.05 5.53 -18.16
CA VAL A 26 14.44 6.46 -17.23
C VAL A 26 13.83 5.73 -16.03
N HIS A 27 14.18 6.16 -14.82
CA HIS A 27 13.60 5.67 -13.58
C HIS A 27 12.16 6.16 -13.45
N PHE A 28 11.20 5.25 -13.35
CA PHE A 28 9.88 5.57 -12.81
C PHE A 28 10.03 5.66 -11.29
N ALA A 29 9.65 6.80 -10.71
CA ALA A 29 9.86 7.12 -9.31
C ALA A 29 9.42 5.98 -8.37
N THR A 30 10.36 5.44 -7.59
CA THR A 30 10.05 4.68 -6.38
C THR A 30 9.30 5.60 -5.44
N MET A 31 8.04 5.27 -5.14
CA MET A 31 7.24 5.98 -4.15
C MET A 31 7.97 6.00 -2.80
N PRO A 32 7.88 7.10 -2.03
CA PRO A 32 8.46 7.15 -0.70
C PRO A 32 7.85 6.04 0.18
N PRO A 33 8.65 5.41 1.05
CA PRO A 33 8.14 4.41 1.98
C PRO A 33 7.05 5.02 2.87
N LYS A 34 5.85 4.44 2.86
CA LYS A 34 4.77 4.77 3.80
C LYS A 34 5.30 4.56 5.22
N THR A 35 5.14 5.59 6.07
CA THR A 35 5.63 5.64 7.44
C THR A 35 5.18 4.40 8.22
N VAL A 36 6.14 3.77 8.91
CA VAL A 36 5.94 2.64 9.82
C VAL A 36 4.93 3.03 10.91
N GLY A 37 3.67 2.62 10.73
CA GLY A 37 2.56 2.93 11.63
C GLY A 37 1.21 2.39 11.17
N GLU A 38 1.03 2.16 9.87
CA GLU A 38 -0.20 1.58 9.31
C GLU A 38 0.13 0.26 8.59
N ASN A 39 -0.27 -0.87 9.17
CA ASN A 39 -0.16 -2.22 8.58
C ASN A 39 -1.15 -2.40 7.40
N GLN A 40 -1.25 -1.41 6.52
CA GLN A 40 -2.22 -1.42 5.44
C GLN A 40 -1.61 -2.10 4.21
N MET A 41 -2.27 -3.16 3.73
CA MET A 41 -1.87 -3.90 2.53
C MET A 41 -1.65 -2.94 1.34
N ASN A 42 -0.55 -3.12 0.61
CA ASN A 42 -0.26 -2.35 -0.61
C ASN A 42 -0.75 -3.09 -1.86
N ALA A 43 -0.68 -2.44 -3.02
CA ALA A 43 -1.15 -3.01 -4.28
C ALA A 43 -0.41 -4.29 -4.67
N GLN A 44 0.91 -4.33 -4.46
CA GLN A 44 1.73 -5.49 -4.80
C GLN A 44 1.29 -6.73 -4.01
N GLN A 45 1.14 -6.60 -2.69
CA GLN A 45 0.67 -7.67 -1.80
C GLN A 45 -0.74 -8.12 -2.17
N PHE A 46 -1.65 -7.17 -2.41
CA PHE A 46 -3.01 -7.48 -2.82
C PHE A 46 -3.04 -8.30 -4.11
N ASN A 47 -2.30 -7.86 -5.14
CA ASN A 47 -2.25 -8.53 -6.44
C ASN A 47 -1.53 -9.90 -6.41
N GLN A 48 -0.68 -10.15 -5.41
CA GLN A 48 -0.09 -11.48 -5.18
C GLN A 48 -1.09 -12.45 -4.55
N CYS A 49 -1.95 -11.95 -3.67
CA CYS A 49 -2.96 -12.76 -2.99
C CYS A 49 -4.20 -13.01 -3.85
N PHE A 50 -4.60 -12.03 -4.67
CA PHE A 50 -5.88 -12.04 -5.37
C PHE A 50 -5.69 -11.77 -6.86
N PRO A 51 -5.99 -12.75 -7.74
CA PRO A 51 -5.98 -12.54 -9.17
C PRO A 51 -7.14 -11.64 -9.62
N ILE A 52 -7.04 -11.12 -10.86
CA ILE A 52 -8.17 -10.45 -11.51
C ILE A 52 -9.35 -11.41 -11.60
N GLY A 53 -10.56 -10.90 -11.34
CA GLY A 53 -11.79 -11.67 -11.29
C GLY A 53 -12.11 -12.28 -9.92
N HIS A 54 -11.22 -12.14 -8.93
CA HIS A 54 -11.47 -12.63 -7.57
C HIS A 54 -12.68 -11.92 -6.95
N SER A 55 -13.50 -12.68 -6.22
CA SER A 55 -14.76 -12.19 -5.66
C SER A 55 -14.57 -11.62 -4.26
N PHE A 56 -15.25 -10.51 -3.98
CA PHE A 56 -15.22 -9.82 -2.70
C PHE A 56 -16.61 -9.34 -2.31
N VAL A 57 -16.81 -9.16 -1.01
CA VAL A 57 -17.89 -8.35 -0.46
C VAL A 57 -17.38 -6.92 -0.34
N TYR A 58 -17.95 -6.00 -1.13
CA TYR A 58 -17.75 -4.56 -1.00
C TYR A 58 -18.63 -4.00 0.12
N GLN A 59 -18.00 -3.43 1.14
CA GLN A 59 -18.64 -2.88 2.32
C GLN A 59 -17.81 -1.72 2.90
N PRO A 60 -18.05 -0.47 2.45
CA PRO A 60 -17.29 0.69 2.90
C PRO A 60 -17.45 0.98 4.40
N ASN A 61 -18.59 0.62 5.00
CA ASN A 61 -18.79 0.67 6.44
C ASN A 61 -18.91 -0.74 7.02
N LYS A 62 -17.84 -1.23 7.65
CA LYS A 62 -17.77 -2.59 8.22
C LYS A 62 -18.75 -2.84 9.37
N PHE A 63 -19.29 -1.79 10.00
CA PHE A 63 -20.27 -1.93 11.07
C PHE A 63 -21.70 -2.18 10.57
N LEU A 64 -22.01 -1.82 9.33
CA LEU A 64 -23.35 -2.00 8.75
C LEU A 64 -23.46 -3.34 8.04
N ARG A 65 -24.55 -4.08 8.24
CA ARG A 65 -24.80 -5.33 7.49
C ARG A 65 -25.20 -5.00 6.04
N GLY A 66 -24.89 -5.89 5.10
CA GLY A 66 -25.38 -5.82 3.71
C GLY A 66 -24.36 -5.31 2.69
N GLY A 67 -23.17 -5.91 2.65
CA GLY A 67 -22.21 -5.65 1.57
C GLY A 67 -22.65 -6.24 0.22
N ARG A 68 -22.09 -5.72 -0.88
CA ARG A 68 -22.37 -6.16 -2.25
C ARG A 68 -21.31 -7.13 -2.73
N LEU A 69 -21.70 -8.25 -3.33
CA LEU A 69 -20.75 -9.15 -4.00
C LEU A 69 -20.25 -8.51 -5.30
N VAL A 70 -18.94 -8.40 -5.46
CA VAL A 70 -18.26 -7.79 -6.61
C VAL A 70 -17.05 -8.62 -7.01
N ARG A 71 -16.49 -8.38 -8.20
CA ARG A 71 -15.23 -8.97 -8.65
C ARG A 71 -14.23 -7.89 -9.03
N THR A 72 -12.94 -8.17 -8.86
CA THR A 72 -11.89 -7.31 -9.42
C THR A 72 -11.89 -7.37 -10.94
N ILE A 73 -11.75 -6.23 -11.59
CA ILE A 73 -11.69 -6.10 -13.06
C ILE A 73 -10.26 -5.89 -13.52
N GLU A 74 -9.43 -5.26 -12.69
CA GLU A 74 -8.04 -4.94 -12.99
C GLU A 74 -7.15 -5.11 -11.75
N ARG A 75 -5.83 -5.06 -11.95
CA ARG A 75 -4.85 -5.04 -10.85
C ARG A 75 -5.06 -3.83 -9.95
N ALA A 76 -4.89 -4.03 -8.64
CA ALA A 76 -4.84 -2.96 -7.67
C ALA A 76 -3.65 -2.03 -7.94
N GLN A 77 -3.81 -0.76 -7.57
CA GLN A 77 -2.82 0.30 -7.74
C GLN A 77 -2.65 1.09 -6.43
N ASP A 78 -1.40 1.43 -6.12
CA ASP A 78 -1.09 2.32 -5.01
C ASP A 78 -1.23 3.77 -5.49
N LEU A 79 -1.98 4.56 -4.73
CA LEU A 79 -2.03 6.01 -4.80
C LEU A 79 -1.28 6.57 -3.59
N THR A 80 -1.06 7.89 -3.56
CA THR A 80 -0.24 8.58 -2.54
C THR A 80 -0.55 8.12 -1.11
N ASN A 81 -1.83 7.99 -0.75
CA ASN A 81 -2.27 7.66 0.60
C ASN A 81 -3.22 6.45 0.69
N MET A 82 -3.43 5.72 -0.41
CA MET A 82 -4.39 4.61 -0.41
C MET A 82 -4.10 3.59 -1.49
N THR A 83 -4.65 2.40 -1.33
CA THR A 83 -4.58 1.34 -2.33
C THR A 83 -5.98 1.12 -2.89
N VAL A 84 -6.13 1.19 -4.21
CA VAL A 84 -7.42 1.06 -4.89
C VAL A 84 -7.42 -0.09 -5.89
N VAL A 85 -8.59 -0.61 -6.18
CA VAL A 85 -8.81 -1.62 -7.21
C VAL A 85 -10.12 -1.36 -7.95
N GLU A 86 -10.15 -1.70 -9.23
CA GLU A 86 -11.35 -1.61 -10.04
C GLU A 86 -12.25 -2.85 -9.84
N ILE A 87 -13.55 -2.65 -9.70
CA ILE A 87 -14.57 -3.66 -9.40
C ILE A 87 -15.71 -3.63 -10.41
N SER A 88 -16.40 -4.78 -10.53
CA SER A 88 -17.41 -5.05 -11.56
C SER A 88 -18.69 -4.21 -11.51
N THR A 89 -18.92 -3.45 -10.44
CA THR A 89 -20.13 -2.64 -10.25
C THR A 89 -19.79 -1.32 -9.60
N GLU A 90 -20.68 -0.34 -9.69
CA GLU A 90 -20.54 0.95 -9.00
C GLU A 90 -20.16 0.77 -7.52
N PRO A 91 -19.18 1.56 -7.01
CA PRO A 91 -18.60 2.78 -7.63
C PRO A 91 -17.42 2.54 -8.61
N TYR A 92 -17.20 1.30 -9.07
CA TYR A 92 -16.15 0.86 -9.99
C TYR A 92 -14.72 0.96 -9.43
N LEU A 93 -14.31 2.04 -8.77
CA LEU A 93 -12.98 2.14 -8.16
C LEU A 93 -13.12 2.27 -6.64
N VAL A 94 -12.55 1.33 -5.88
CA VAL A 94 -12.72 1.25 -4.42
C VAL A 94 -11.39 1.04 -3.69
N ARG A 95 -11.32 1.52 -2.45
CA ARG A 95 -10.19 1.20 -1.54
C ARG A 95 -10.26 -0.28 -1.16
N ILE A 96 -9.12 -0.96 -1.17
CA ILE A 96 -9.07 -2.40 -0.85
C ILE A 96 -9.47 -2.70 0.60
N GLU A 97 -9.37 -1.73 1.50
CA GLU A 97 -9.80 -1.86 2.90
C GLU A 97 -11.31 -2.09 3.06
N HIS A 98 -12.10 -1.69 2.05
CA HIS A 98 -13.55 -1.86 1.99
C HIS A 98 -13.95 -3.22 1.42
N LEU A 99 -12.99 -4.09 1.08
CA LEU A 99 -13.22 -5.40 0.51
C LEU A 99 -12.93 -6.49 1.54
N THR A 100 -13.81 -7.48 1.58
CA THR A 100 -13.61 -8.73 2.34
C THR A 100 -13.68 -9.88 1.35
N PRO A 101 -12.68 -10.79 1.29
CA PRO A 101 -12.75 -11.98 0.44
C PRO A 101 -14.05 -12.77 0.72
N ALA A 102 -14.74 -13.19 -0.34
CA ALA A 102 -16.02 -13.90 -0.27
C ALA A 102 -15.84 -15.42 -0.25
#